data_AF-A0A7C5DD96-F1
#
_entry.id   AF-A0A7C5DD96-F1
#
_cell.length_a   1.000
_cell.length_b   1.000
_cell.length_c   1.000
_cell.angle_alpha   90.00
_cell.angle_beta   90.00
_cell.angle_gamma   90.00
#
_symmetry.space_group_name_H-M   'P 1'
#
loop_
_entity.id
_entity.type
_entity.pdbx_description
1 polymer ?
#
loop_
_entity_poly.entity_id
_entity_poly.type
_entity_poly.pdbx_seq_one_letter_code
_entity_poly.pdbx_strand_id
1 'polypeptide(L)' 'MDVKEKVDIIAKQADIIYKKIFIFSAIAGGSWIYGIKTNGYLGIIIWIVFILSAIGLVVNLTRQGTLYIELEEIKNGKS' A
#
# COMPACT_ATOMS: atom_id res chain seq x y z
N MET A 1 26.54 9.03 1.29
CA MET A 1 25.66 7.89 1.63
C MET A 1 26.19 6.68 0.87
N ASP A 2 26.56 5.63 1.59
CA ASP A 2 27.04 4.38 1.00
C ASP A 2 25.90 3.72 0.19
N VAL A 3 26.20 3.03 -0.90
CA VAL A 3 25.21 2.27 -1.69
C VAL A 3 24.46 1.29 -0.80
N LYS A 4 25.16 0.64 0.15
CA LYS A 4 24.56 -0.25 1.14
C LYS A 4 23.54 0.48 2.02
N GLU A 5 23.89 1.67 2.48
CA GLU A 5 23.00 2.51 3.30
C GLU A 5 21.76 2.95 2.50
N LYS A 6 21.91 3.27 1.20
CA LYS A 6 20.77 3.56 0.31
C LYS A 6 19.83 2.35 0.20
N VAL A 7 20.38 1.17 -0.07
CA VAL A 7 19.61 -0.07 -0.21
C VAL A 7 18.87 -0.42 1.08
N ASP A 8 19.53 -0.30 2.24
CA ASP A 8 18.91 -0.56 3.54
C ASP A 8 17.72 0.38 3.82
N ILE A 9 17.86 1.66 3.48
CA ILE A 9 16.76 2.64 3.61
C ILE A 9 15.59 2.26 2.70
N ILE A 10 15.85 1.94 1.43
CA ILE A 10 14.79 1.60 0.46
C ILE A 10 14.09 0.29 0.88
N ALA A 11 14.85 -0.73 1.31
CA ALA A 11 14.29 -1.99 1.80
C ALA A 11 13.37 -1.77 3.01
N LYS A 12 13.78 -0.90 3.96
CA LYS A 12 12.97 -0.55 5.13
C LYS A 12 11.69 0.20 4.72
N GLN A 13 11.77 1.09 3.74
CA GLN A 13 10.58 1.76 3.21
C GLN A 13 9.62 0.79 2.53
N ALA A 14 10.15 -0.15 1.73
CA ALA A 14 9.35 -1.19 1.07
C ALA A 14 8.61 -2.08 2.08
N ASP A 15 9.26 -2.46 3.20
CA ASP A 15 8.61 -3.23 4.29
C ASP A 15 7.48 -2.44 4.97
N ILE A 16 7.70 -1.14 5.24
CA ILE A 16 6.66 -0.28 5.81
C ILE A 16 5.46 -0.15 4.85
N ILE A 17 5.71 0.01 3.54
CA ILE A 17 4.66 0.12 2.53
C ILE A 17 3.91 -1.21 2.40
N TYR A 18 4.61 -2.34 2.43
CA TYR A 18 3.98 -3.67 2.42
C TYR A 18 3.02 -3.85 3.60
N LYS A 19 3.43 -3.47 4.81
CA LYS A 19 2.56 -3.51 6.01
C LYS A 19 1.31 -2.64 5.83
N LYS A 20 1.43 -1.46 5.21
CA LYS A 20 0.27 -0.59 4.89
C LYS A 20 -0.67 -1.25 3.88
N ILE A 21 -0.13 -1.84 2.81
CA ILE A 21 -0.91 -2.57 1.80
C ILE A 21 -1.69 -3.70 2.47
N PHE A 22 -1.05 -4.46 3.36
CA PHE A 22 -1.71 -5.54 4.10
C PHE A 22 -2.88 -5.03 4.94
N ILE A 23 -2.67 -3.96 5.72
CA ILE A 23 -3.73 -3.35 6.55
C ILE A 23 -4.87 -2.82 5.68
N PHE A 24 -4.57 -2.06 4.62
CA PHE A 24 -5.61 -1.55 3.72
C PHE A 24 -6.36 -2.66 3.01
N SER A 25 -5.69 -3.76 2.65
CA SER A 25 -6.33 -4.96 2.09
C SER A 25 -7.30 -5.60 3.07
N ALA A 26 -6.91 -5.72 4.35
CA ALA A 26 -7.78 -6.26 5.39
C ALA A 26 -9.02 -5.37 5.61
N ILE A 27 -8.84 -4.05 5.66
CA ILE A 27 -9.95 -3.10 5.82
C ILE A 27 -10.86 -3.12 4.59
N ALA A 28 -10.30 -3.12 3.37
CA ALA A 28 -11.08 -3.18 2.13
C ALA A 28 -11.87 -4.51 2.03
N GLY A 29 -11.24 -5.65 2.32
CA GLY A 29 -11.91 -6.94 2.33
C GLY A 29 -13.04 -7.01 3.37
N GLY A 30 -12.77 -6.54 4.59
CA GLY A 30 -13.79 -6.49 5.65
C GLY A 30 -14.96 -5.56 5.29
N SER A 31 -14.66 -4.32 4.91
CA SER A 31 -15.68 -3.34 4.54
C SER A 31 -16.53 -3.78 3.35
N TRP A 32 -15.95 -4.46 2.35
CA TRP A 32 -16.72 -5.03 1.25
C TRP A 32 -17.73 -6.09 1.71
N ILE A 33 -17.29 -7.05 2.53
CA ILE A 33 -18.14 -8.15 3.01
C ILE A 33 -19.30 -7.63 3.89
N TYR A 34 -19.03 -6.68 4.77
CA TYR A 34 -20.05 -6.10 5.65
C TYR A 34 -20.92 -5.05 4.94
N GLY A 35 -20.36 -4.31 3.98
CA GLY A 35 -21.06 -3.27 3.23
C GLY A 35 -22.16 -3.81 2.33
N ILE A 36 -21.96 -4.98 1.71
CA ILE A 36 -22.97 -5.63 0.85
C ILE A 36 -24.23 -6.05 1.63
N LYS A 37 -24.09 -6.36 2.92
CA LYS A 37 -25.18 -6.87 3.76
C LYS A 37 -25.95 -5.78 4.52
N THR A 38 -25.44 -4.55 4.53
CA THR A 38 -25.96 -3.48 5.40
C THR A 38 -26.71 -2.44 4.57
N ASN A 39 -28.03 -2.33 4.79
CA ASN A 39 -28.86 -1.28 4.20
C ASN A 39 -28.98 -0.09 5.17
N GLY A 40 -28.97 1.14 4.64
CA GLY A 40 -29.12 2.40 5.40
C GLY A 40 -27.80 3.15 5.63
N TYR A 41 -27.81 4.14 6.52
CA TYR A 41 -26.68 5.08 6.74
C TYR A 41 -25.36 4.39 7.09
N LEU A 42 -25.39 3.26 7.82
CA LEU A 42 -24.20 2.47 8.13
C LEU A 42 -23.54 1.87 6.88
N GLY A 43 -24.33 1.44 5.89
CA GLY A 43 -23.81 0.93 4.62
C GLY A 43 -23.05 2.00 3.83
N ILE A 44 -23.53 3.24 3.86
CA ILE A 44 -22.86 4.40 3.22
C ILE A 44 -21.50 4.65 3.87
N ILE A 45 -21.43 4.66 5.21
CA ILE A 45 -20.17 4.86 5.94
C ILE A 45 -19.17 3.75 5.62
N ILE A 46 -19.62 2.48 5.61
CA ILE A 46 -18.76 1.33 5.26
C ILE A 46 -18.24 1.45 3.82
N TRP A 47 -19.08 1.89 2.89
CA TRP A 47 -18.67 2.14 1.49
C TRP A 47 -17.62 3.24 1.37
N ILE A 48 -17.75 4.33 2.14
CA ILE A 48 -16.75 5.40 2.17
C ILE A 48 -15.42 4.86 2.70
N VAL A 49 -15.45 4.08 3.79
CA VAL A 49 -14.24 3.43 4.35
C VAL A 49 -13.60 2.48 3.33
N PHE A 50 -14.41 1.73 2.59
CA PHE A 50 -13.93 0.86 1.51
C PHE A 50 -13.20 1.65 0.42
N ILE A 51 -13.83 2.72 -0.10
CA ILE A 51 -13.25 3.55 -1.17
C ILE A 51 -11.95 4.20 -0.70
N LEU A 52 -11.93 4.77 0.51
CA LEU A 52 -10.71 5.39 1.08
C LEU A 52 -9.58 4.36 1.24
N SER A 53 -9.92 3.15 1.69
CA SER A 53 -8.94 2.06 1.84
C SER A 53 -8.41 1.59 0.48
N ALA A 54 -9.27 1.47 -0.52
CA ALA A 54 -8.89 1.10 -1.88
C ALA A 54 -7.96 2.14 -2.51
N ILE A 55 -8.24 3.44 -2.35
CA ILE A 55 -7.34 4.52 -2.80
C ILE A 55 -5.99 4.40 -2.08
N GLY A 56 -5.99 4.22 -0.76
CA GLY A 56 -4.78 4.01 0.03
C GLY A 56 -3.96 2.82 -0.47
N LEU A 57 -4.63 1.72 -0.82
CA LEU A 57 -4.02 0.53 -1.40
C LEU A 57 -3.30 0.82 -2.72
N VAL A 58 -3.99 1.48 -3.66
CA VAL A 58 -3.42 1.84 -4.97
C VAL A 58 -2.22 2.76 -4.81
N VAL A 59 -2.30 3.81 -3.98
CA VAL A 59 -1.19 4.74 -3.77
C VAL A 59 0.04 4.03 -3.18
N ASN A 60 -0.16 3.12 -2.22
CA ASN A 60 0.95 2.38 -1.63
C ASN A 60 1.56 1.36 -2.59
N LEU A 61 0.75 0.67 -3.41
CA LEU A 61 1.24 -0.24 -4.44
C LEU A 61 2.09 0.50 -5.49
N THR A 62 1.64 1.66 -5.96
CA THR A 62 2.42 2.46 -6.92
C THR A 62 3.77 2.88 -6.32
N ARG A 63 3.78 3.35 -5.06
CA ARG A 63 5.03 3.70 -4.37
C ARG A 63 5.95 2.49 -4.19
N GLN A 64 5.40 1.32 -3.88
CA GLN A 64 6.20 0.09 -3.78
C GLN A 64 6.86 -0.26 -5.12
N GLY A 65 6.14 -0.08 -6.23
CA GLY A 65 6.69 -0.26 -7.58
C GLY A 65 7.82 0.71 -7.88
N THR A 66 7.70 1.99 -7.50
CA THR A 66 8.80 2.97 -7.66
C THR A 66 10.05 2.56 -6.88
N LEU A 67 9.91 2.15 -5.62
CA LEU A 67 11.05 1.69 -4.82
C LEU A 67 11.70 0.42 -5.39
N TYR A 68 10.91 -0.46 -6.00
CA TYR A 68 11.43 -1.64 -6.68
C TYR A 68 12.29 -1.26 -7.89
N ILE A 69 11.82 -0.30 -8.70
CA ILE A 69 12.58 0.21 -9.85
C ILE A 69 13.88 0.88 -9.37
N GLU A 70 13.83 1.71 -8.32
CA GLU A 70 15.04 2.34 -7.75
C GLU A 70 16.06 1.29 -7.29
N LEU A 71 15.63 0.21 -6.63
CA LEU A 71 16.51 -0.89 -6.25
C LEU A 71 17.11 -1.60 -7.48
N GLU A 72 16.33 -1.77 -8.54
CA GLU A 72 16.77 -2.41 -9.77
C GLU A 72 17.79 -1.54 -10.54
N GLU A 73 17.62 -0.22 -10.55
CA GLU A 73 18.58 0.74 -11.10
C GLU A 73 19.91 0.72 -10.33
N ILE A 74 19.85 0.74 -9.00
CA ILE A 74 21.04 0.62 -8.14
C ILE A 74 21.76 -0.72 -8.40
N LYS A 75 21.00 -1.83 -8.49
CA LYS A 75 21.57 -3.16 -8.78
C LYS A 75 22.24 -3.20 -10.16
N ASN A 76 21.69 -2.51 -11.15
CA ASN A 76 22.21 -2.48 -12.51
C ASN A 76 23.30 -1.42 -12.73
N GLY A 77 23.75 -0.73 -11.67
CA GLY A 77 24.83 0.26 -11.74
C GLY A 77 24.47 1.55 -12.48
N LYS A 78 23.18 1.80 -12.70
CA LYS A 78 22.68 3.07 -13.22
C LYS A 78 22.39 3.96 -12.02
N SER A 79 23.41 4.71 -11.56
CA SER A 79 23.29 5.72 -10.50
C SER A 79 23.34 7.13 -11.06
#